data_AF-A0A0G0T9H3-F1
#
_entry.id   AF-A0A0G0T9H3-F1
#
_cell.length_a   1.000
_cell.length_b   1.000
_cell.length_c   1.000
_cell.angle_alpha   90.00
_cell.angle_beta   90.00
_cell.angle_gamma   90.00
#
_symmetry.space_group_name_H-M   'P 1'
#
loop_
_entity.id
_entity.type
_entity.pdbx_description
1 polymer ?
#
loop_
_entity_poly.entity_id
_entity_poly.type
_entity_poly.pdbx_seq_one_letter_code
_entity_poly.pdbx_strand_id
1 'polypeptide(L)'
;MKTYLKDFEKMAKKGIAYVPLGTLEWHGNHLPIETDYLVAVKLCEELAKKRPGYVLPPIYLGTDKHKIVKGRKLAGMDRHLGKRLPGNLYYIDPSLLEKNISALVRNLKDQGFKKIFLIAGHAGSGHLKVLEKVEKKEKGVLLLNPWENLSVEVHHAEEYETSVFWACFPEEEKKSRKMKIPATDNCFRFYGRDVRKNASLALGKKILKEMIENCLKVIS
;
A
#
# COMPACT_ATOMS: atom_id res chain seq x y z
N MET A 1 -2.86 -16.13 -1.42
CA MET A 1 -4.05 -16.91 -1.90
C MET A 1 -3.68 -17.60 -3.21
N LYS A 2 -4.15 -18.83 -3.47
CA LYS A 2 -4.03 -19.48 -4.78
C LYS A 2 -5.40 -19.41 -5.46
N THR A 3 -5.46 -18.96 -6.70
CA THR A 3 -6.70 -18.89 -7.48
C THR A 3 -6.59 -19.87 -8.63
N TYR A 4 -7.49 -20.84 -8.70
CA TYR A 4 -7.57 -21.75 -9.85
C TYR A 4 -8.45 -21.15 -10.95
N LEU A 5 -8.28 -21.62 -12.18
CA LEU A 5 -8.97 -21.07 -13.36
C LEU A 5 -10.50 -20.96 -13.17
N LYS A 6 -11.14 -22.01 -12.63
CA LYS A 6 -12.58 -22.02 -12.38
C LYS A 6 -13.03 -20.94 -11.39
N ASP A 7 -12.21 -20.67 -10.37
CA ASP A 7 -12.49 -19.62 -9.40
C ASP A 7 -12.36 -18.24 -10.04
N PHE A 8 -11.33 -18.06 -10.87
CA PHE A 8 -11.12 -16.84 -11.65
C PHE A 8 -12.30 -16.56 -12.57
N GLU A 9 -12.74 -17.53 -13.39
CA GLU A 9 -13.91 -17.39 -14.28
C GLU A 9 -15.18 -16.99 -13.51
N LYS A 10 -15.40 -17.59 -12.33
CA LYS A 10 -16.54 -17.25 -11.47
C LYS A 10 -16.46 -15.81 -10.94
N MET A 11 -15.27 -15.33 -10.58
CA MET A 11 -15.08 -13.95 -10.11
C MET A 11 -15.14 -12.94 -11.26
N ALA A 12 -14.58 -13.26 -12.42
CA ALA A 12 -14.66 -12.45 -13.63
C ALA A 12 -16.11 -12.17 -14.02
N LYS A 13 -17.01 -13.16 -13.90
CA LYS A 13 -18.46 -12.98 -14.09
C LYS A 13 -19.09 -11.94 -13.15
N LYS A 14 -18.54 -11.74 -11.94
CA LYS A 14 -18.99 -10.68 -11.01
C LYS A 14 -18.51 -9.29 -11.44
N GLY A 15 -17.47 -9.23 -12.28
CA GLY A 15 -17.00 -8.00 -12.90
C GLY A 15 -16.27 -7.03 -11.97
N ILE A 16 -15.83 -7.45 -10.77
CA ILE A 16 -15.08 -6.63 -9.82
C ILE A 16 -13.67 -7.17 -9.63
N ALA A 17 -12.66 -6.29 -9.75
CA ALA A 17 -11.26 -6.59 -9.43
C ALA A 17 -10.70 -5.58 -8.42
N TYR A 18 -9.84 -6.08 -7.53
CA TYR A 18 -9.09 -5.30 -6.55
C TYR A 18 -7.60 -5.46 -6.86
N VAL A 19 -6.91 -4.34 -7.11
CA VAL A 19 -5.49 -4.28 -7.46
C VAL A 19 -4.72 -3.69 -6.28
N PRO A 20 -4.09 -4.51 -5.42
CA PRO A 20 -3.24 -4.01 -4.36
C PRO A 20 -1.94 -3.45 -4.93
N LEU A 21 -1.73 -2.15 -4.70
CA LEU A 21 -0.55 -1.40 -5.14
C LEU A 21 0.23 -0.94 -3.90
N GLY A 22 1.36 -1.58 -3.62
CA GLY A 22 2.24 -1.19 -2.52
C GLY A 22 3.69 -1.26 -2.96
N THR A 23 4.63 -1.12 -2.03
CA THR A 23 6.05 -1.14 -2.36
C THR A 23 6.84 -2.12 -1.50
N LEU A 24 8.04 -2.45 -1.97
CA LEU A 24 9.14 -2.93 -1.13
C LEU A 24 9.93 -1.71 -0.67
N GLU A 25 9.58 -1.17 0.49
CA GLU A 25 10.13 0.08 1.02
C GLU A 25 10.55 -0.08 2.49
N TRP A 26 11.63 0.61 2.84
CA TRP A 26 12.19 0.66 4.17
C TRP A 26 11.20 1.32 5.13
N HIS A 27 10.69 0.56 6.10
CA HIS A 27 9.76 1.00 7.13
C HIS A 27 10.41 1.00 8.52
N GLY A 28 11.68 1.43 8.56
CA GLY A 28 12.52 1.20 9.74
C GLY A 28 12.83 -0.29 9.94
N ASN A 29 13.53 -0.58 11.04
CA ASN A 29 13.95 -1.93 11.39
C ASN A 29 12.84 -2.74 12.08
N HIS A 30 11.74 -2.11 12.51
CA HIS A 30 10.68 -2.76 13.27
C HIS A 30 9.54 -3.29 12.40
N LEU A 31 9.36 -2.76 11.19
CA LEU A 31 8.35 -3.24 10.25
C LEU A 31 8.99 -3.97 9.07
N PRO A 32 8.28 -4.93 8.45
CA PRO A 32 8.73 -5.56 7.21
C PRO A 32 8.83 -4.55 6.06
N ILE A 33 9.73 -4.81 5.11
CA ILE A 33 9.86 -3.96 3.92
C ILE A 33 8.64 -4.08 2.98
N GLU A 34 7.87 -5.14 3.18
CA GLU A 34 6.65 -5.49 2.48
C GLU A 34 5.39 -4.78 3.02
N THR A 35 5.52 -3.92 4.04
CA THR A 35 4.41 -3.32 4.80
C THR A 35 3.30 -2.77 3.90
N ASP A 36 3.63 -1.89 2.97
CA ASP A 36 2.68 -1.26 2.04
C ASP A 36 1.79 -2.27 1.32
N TYR A 37 2.40 -3.27 0.68
CA TYR A 37 1.63 -4.20 -0.14
C TYR A 37 0.93 -5.24 0.71
N LEU A 38 1.49 -5.64 1.85
CA LEU A 38 0.84 -6.58 2.76
C LEU A 38 -0.44 -5.97 3.35
N VAL A 39 -0.39 -4.70 3.76
CA VAL A 39 -1.57 -3.96 4.22
C VAL A 39 -2.58 -3.78 3.08
N ALA A 40 -2.14 -3.39 1.87
CA ALA A 40 -3.03 -3.26 0.71
C ALA A 40 -3.74 -4.56 0.36
N VAL A 41 -3.02 -5.70 0.35
CA VAL A 41 -3.61 -7.03 0.12
C VAL A 41 -4.63 -7.34 1.20
N LYS A 42 -4.30 -7.10 2.47
CA LYS A 42 -5.24 -7.35 3.58
C LYS A 42 -6.52 -6.53 3.44
N LEU A 43 -6.41 -5.25 3.08
CA LEU A 43 -7.58 -4.41 2.79
C LEU A 43 -8.40 -4.98 1.63
N CYS A 44 -7.76 -5.35 0.52
CA CYS A 44 -8.46 -5.96 -0.62
C CYS A 44 -9.24 -7.21 -0.20
N GLU A 45 -8.64 -8.07 0.64
CA GLU A 45 -9.32 -9.27 1.17
C GLU A 45 -10.52 -8.91 2.04
N GLU A 46 -10.42 -7.95 2.95
CA GLU A 46 -11.54 -7.51 3.79
C GLU A 46 -12.66 -6.85 2.97
N LEU A 47 -12.31 -6.05 1.96
CA LEU A 47 -13.26 -5.46 1.03
C LEU A 47 -13.98 -6.54 0.20
N ALA A 48 -13.23 -7.52 -0.30
CA ALA A 48 -13.78 -8.62 -1.10
C ALA A 48 -14.75 -9.52 -0.31
N LYS A 49 -14.62 -9.61 1.02
CA LYS A 49 -15.62 -10.29 1.86
C LYS A 49 -16.99 -9.58 1.85
N LYS A 50 -16.99 -8.25 1.73
CA LYS A 50 -18.21 -7.42 1.74
C LYS A 50 -18.75 -7.18 0.33
N ARG A 51 -17.87 -7.05 -0.65
CA ARG A 51 -18.17 -6.82 -2.07
C ARG A 51 -17.37 -7.82 -2.91
N PRO A 52 -17.92 -9.00 -3.19
CA PRO A 52 -17.15 -10.09 -3.80
C PRO A 52 -16.55 -9.74 -5.16
N GLY A 53 -15.22 -9.82 -5.26
CA GLY A 53 -14.45 -9.58 -6.48
C GLY A 53 -13.11 -10.32 -6.43
N TYR A 54 -12.36 -10.25 -7.54
CA TYR A 54 -11.06 -10.88 -7.64
C TYR A 54 -9.97 -10.00 -7.02
N VAL A 55 -9.21 -10.51 -6.05
CA VAL A 55 -8.05 -9.83 -5.48
C VAL A 55 -6.81 -10.29 -6.24
N LEU A 56 -6.13 -9.35 -6.91
CA LEU A 56 -4.90 -9.64 -7.63
C LEU A 56 -3.72 -9.86 -6.66
N PRO A 57 -2.67 -10.57 -7.11
CA PRO A 57 -1.35 -10.46 -6.48
C PRO A 57 -0.89 -9.00 -6.39
N PRO A 58 -0.13 -8.63 -5.34
CA PRO A 58 0.35 -7.27 -5.17
C PRO A 58 1.32 -6.86 -6.28
N ILE A 59 1.21 -5.61 -6.69
CA ILE A 59 2.23 -4.92 -7.49
C ILE A 59 3.10 -4.16 -6.51
N TYR A 60 4.35 -4.62 -6.35
CA TYR A 60 5.32 -4.02 -5.43
C TYR A 60 6.15 -2.89 -6.06
N LEU A 61 5.98 -2.65 -7.38
CA LEU A 61 6.66 -1.57 -8.08
C LEU A 61 5.82 -0.30 -7.95
N GLY A 62 6.48 0.77 -7.52
CA GLY A 62 5.86 2.08 -7.29
C GLY A 62 6.76 3.21 -7.76
N THR A 63 6.33 4.44 -7.54
CA THR A 63 7.13 5.61 -7.88
C THR A 63 6.98 6.64 -6.79
N ASP A 64 7.94 7.54 -6.65
CA ASP A 64 7.82 8.64 -5.72
C ASP A 64 8.62 9.86 -6.23
N LYS A 65 8.53 10.97 -5.51
CA LYS A 65 9.36 12.14 -5.71
C LYS A 65 10.84 11.74 -5.66
N HIS A 66 11.60 12.29 -6.59
CA HIS A 66 13.04 12.10 -6.66
C HIS A 66 13.78 13.43 -6.52
N LYS A 67 15.02 13.36 -6.07
CA LYS A 67 15.95 14.49 -5.96
C LYS A 67 17.37 14.05 -6.29
N ILE A 68 18.15 14.95 -6.87
CA ILE A 68 19.60 14.74 -6.98
C ILE A 68 20.24 15.13 -5.64
N VAL A 69 20.91 14.17 -5.00
CA VAL A 69 21.66 14.37 -3.75
C VAL A 69 23.09 13.89 -3.99
N LYS A 70 24.08 14.80 -3.88
CA LYS A 70 25.50 14.50 -4.12
C LYS A 70 25.73 13.76 -5.45
N GLY A 71 25.15 14.28 -6.54
CA GLY A 71 25.29 13.72 -7.88
C GLY A 71 24.48 12.44 -8.17
N ARG A 72 23.70 11.93 -7.21
CA ARG A 72 22.91 10.70 -7.37
C ARG A 72 21.41 10.99 -7.34
N LYS A 73 20.66 10.38 -8.26
CA LYS A 73 19.19 10.41 -8.24
C LYS A 73 18.68 9.46 -7.16
N LEU A 74 18.06 10.01 -6.12
CA LEU A 74 17.45 9.29 -5.01
C LEU A 74 15.94 9.53 -5.02
N ALA A 75 15.15 8.52 -4.67
CA ALA A 75 13.69 8.57 -4.66
C ALA A 75 13.11 8.15 -3.30
N GLY A 76 11.90 8.62 -3.01
CA GLY A 76 11.20 8.29 -1.76
C GLY A 76 12.06 8.56 -0.53
N MET A 77 12.10 7.59 0.39
CA MET A 77 12.88 7.74 1.63
C MET A 77 14.39 7.88 1.41
N ASP A 78 14.95 7.39 0.30
CA ASP A 78 16.38 7.55 -0.01
C ASP A 78 16.77 9.04 -0.06
N ARG A 79 15.89 9.90 -0.60
CA ARG A 79 16.17 11.33 -0.76
C ARG A 79 16.15 12.06 0.58
N HIS A 80 15.36 11.57 1.54
CA HIS A 80 15.28 12.12 2.90
C HIS A 80 16.53 11.80 3.70
N LEU A 81 17.11 10.61 3.48
CA LEU A 81 18.31 10.16 4.19
C LEU A 81 19.61 10.38 3.41
N GLY A 82 19.51 10.90 2.19
CA GLY A 82 20.65 11.25 1.34
C GLY A 82 21.50 10.07 0.88
N LYS A 83 20.96 8.84 0.97
CA LYS A 83 21.62 7.59 0.59
C LYS A 83 20.57 6.57 0.13
N ARG A 84 21.00 5.55 -0.61
CA ARG A 84 20.15 4.39 -0.92
C ARG A 84 19.90 3.59 0.35
N LEU A 85 18.64 3.34 0.68
CA LEU A 85 18.26 2.55 1.85
C LEU A 85 18.18 1.06 1.48
N PRO A 86 18.74 0.16 2.30
CA PRO A 86 18.53 -1.27 2.12
C PRO A 86 17.03 -1.60 2.15
N GLY A 87 16.59 -2.49 1.25
CA GLY A 87 15.18 -2.90 1.15
C GLY A 87 14.30 -2.02 0.27
N ASN A 88 14.75 -0.81 -0.11
CA ASN A 88 14.05 0.02 -1.11
C ASN A 88 14.21 -0.58 -2.51
N LEU A 89 13.25 -1.39 -2.94
CA LEU A 89 13.27 -2.18 -4.18
C LEU A 89 11.98 -2.00 -4.99
N TYR A 90 11.48 -0.77 -5.08
CA TYR A 90 10.20 -0.49 -5.73
C TYR A 90 10.25 0.49 -6.88
N TYR A 91 11.22 1.42 -6.89
CA TYR A 91 11.13 2.60 -7.75
C TYR A 91 11.16 2.22 -9.23
N ILE A 92 10.12 2.65 -9.93
CA ILE A 92 9.98 2.62 -11.38
C ILE A 92 9.70 4.04 -11.90
N ASP A 93 10.06 4.29 -13.16
CA ASP A 93 9.74 5.55 -13.82
C ASP A 93 8.22 5.80 -13.82
N PRO A 94 7.74 7.02 -13.48
CA PRO A 94 6.31 7.32 -13.42
C PRO A 94 5.55 6.99 -14.71
N SER A 95 6.14 7.24 -15.89
CA SER A 95 5.50 6.98 -17.17
C SER A 95 5.40 5.47 -17.46
N LEU A 96 6.38 4.71 -17.00
CA LEU A 96 6.39 3.26 -17.13
C LEU A 96 5.40 2.63 -16.14
N LEU A 97 5.30 3.16 -14.92
CA LEU A 97 4.25 2.75 -13.97
C LEU A 97 2.86 2.98 -14.57
N GLU A 98 2.57 4.17 -15.11
CA GLU A 98 1.29 4.47 -15.76
C GLU A 98 0.98 3.44 -16.86
N LYS A 99 1.94 3.19 -17.76
CA LYS A 99 1.79 2.23 -18.86
C LYS A 99 1.53 0.81 -18.35
N ASN A 100 2.24 0.38 -17.30
CA ASN A 100 2.08 -0.94 -16.70
C ASN A 100 0.68 -1.11 -16.09
N ILE A 101 0.21 -0.13 -15.30
CA ILE A 101 -1.11 -0.22 -14.68
C ILE A 101 -2.23 -0.11 -15.73
N SER A 102 -2.10 0.77 -16.73
CA SER A 102 -3.08 0.82 -17.84
C SER A 102 -3.11 -0.49 -18.64
N ALA A 103 -1.96 -1.14 -18.88
CA ALA A 103 -1.93 -2.44 -19.54
C ALA A 103 -2.62 -3.53 -18.71
N LEU A 104 -2.38 -3.56 -17.40
CA LEU A 104 -3.08 -4.47 -16.49
C LEU A 104 -4.59 -4.23 -16.50
N VAL A 105 -5.02 -2.97 -16.43
CA VAL A 105 -6.44 -2.60 -16.49
C VAL A 105 -7.10 -3.10 -17.78
N ARG A 106 -6.44 -2.95 -18.94
CA ARG A 106 -6.95 -3.49 -20.21
C ARG A 106 -7.09 -5.00 -20.18
N ASN A 107 -6.05 -5.72 -19.72
CA ASN A 107 -6.13 -7.17 -19.57
C ASN A 107 -7.28 -7.61 -18.66
N LEU A 108 -7.53 -6.90 -17.55
CA LEU A 108 -8.67 -7.18 -16.68
C LEU A 108 -10.01 -6.93 -17.40
N LYS A 109 -10.13 -5.85 -18.15
CA LYS A 109 -11.33 -5.55 -18.95
C LYS A 109 -11.60 -6.63 -20.00
N ASP A 110 -10.55 -7.11 -20.69
CA ASP A 110 -10.65 -8.17 -21.69
C ASP A 110 -11.13 -9.50 -21.07
N GLN A 111 -10.88 -9.71 -19.77
CA GLN A 111 -11.39 -10.86 -19.01
C GLN A 111 -12.79 -10.61 -18.42
N GLY A 112 -13.44 -9.48 -18.71
CA GLY A 112 -14.81 -9.18 -18.29
C GLY A 112 -14.94 -8.40 -16.97
N PHE A 113 -13.84 -7.92 -16.39
CA PHE A 113 -13.91 -7.03 -15.22
C PHE A 113 -14.37 -5.62 -15.63
N LYS A 114 -15.40 -5.11 -14.95
CA LYS A 114 -16.08 -3.83 -15.26
C LYS A 114 -15.77 -2.73 -14.25
N LYS A 115 -15.57 -3.10 -12.99
CA LYS A 115 -15.16 -2.21 -11.90
C LYS A 115 -13.80 -2.67 -11.37
N ILE A 116 -12.79 -1.83 -11.49
CA ILE A 116 -11.42 -2.12 -11.06
C ILE A 116 -11.02 -1.10 -10.00
N PHE A 117 -10.76 -1.56 -8.79
CA PHE A 117 -10.33 -0.71 -7.70
C PHE A 117 -8.81 -0.80 -7.58
N LEU A 118 -8.12 0.34 -7.66
CA LEU A 118 -6.70 0.47 -7.38
C LEU A 118 -6.55 0.83 -5.90
N ILE A 119 -5.95 -0.03 -5.08
CA ILE A 119 -5.81 0.20 -3.64
C ILE A 119 -4.37 0.64 -3.38
N ALA A 120 -4.20 1.91 -3.02
CA ALA A 120 -2.88 2.50 -2.75
C ALA A 120 -2.38 2.16 -1.34
N GLY A 121 -1.67 1.04 -1.20
CA GLY A 121 -0.89 0.72 -0.01
C GLY A 121 0.25 1.72 0.22
N HIS A 122 0.89 2.18 -0.87
CA HIS A 122 1.90 3.23 -0.83
C HIS A 122 1.27 4.60 -1.14
N ALA A 123 1.20 5.50 -0.16
CA ALA A 123 0.57 6.82 -0.30
C ALA A 123 1.53 7.95 -0.73
N GLY A 124 2.69 7.61 -1.32
CA GLY A 124 3.62 8.61 -1.84
C GLY A 124 2.96 9.52 -2.88
N SER A 125 3.03 10.84 -2.70
CA SER A 125 2.36 11.81 -3.59
C SER A 125 2.73 11.69 -5.08
N GLY A 126 3.93 11.17 -5.40
CA GLY A 126 4.30 10.86 -6.79
C GLY A 126 3.54 9.64 -7.33
N HIS A 127 3.33 8.63 -6.50
CA HIS A 127 2.57 7.42 -6.80
C HIS A 127 1.10 7.73 -7.03
N LEU A 128 0.46 8.41 -6.08
CA LEU A 128 -0.96 8.76 -6.14
C LEU A 128 -1.29 9.53 -7.42
N LYS A 129 -0.46 10.51 -7.80
CA LYS A 129 -0.62 11.26 -9.05
C LYS A 129 -0.60 10.38 -10.31
N VAL A 130 0.17 9.30 -10.32
CA VAL A 130 0.17 8.36 -11.45
C VAL A 130 -1.11 7.53 -11.44
N LEU A 131 -1.53 7.03 -10.28
CA LEU A 131 -2.75 6.24 -10.15
C LEU A 131 -4.01 7.06 -10.50
N GLU A 132 -4.09 8.31 -10.05
CA GLU A 132 -5.15 9.26 -10.42
C GLU A 132 -5.23 9.51 -11.93
N LYS A 133 -4.08 9.55 -12.62
CA LYS A 133 -4.06 9.66 -14.09
C LYS A 133 -4.67 8.43 -14.75
N VAL A 134 -4.35 7.23 -14.24
CA VAL A 134 -4.93 5.99 -14.74
C VAL A 134 -6.44 5.97 -14.50
N GLU A 135 -6.88 6.31 -13.29
CA GLU A 135 -8.31 6.43 -12.94
C GLU A 135 -9.05 7.36 -13.91
N LYS A 136 -8.54 8.57 -14.13
CA LYS A 136 -9.18 9.55 -15.04
C LYS A 136 -9.23 9.08 -16.50
N LYS A 137 -8.24 8.33 -16.94
CA LYS A 137 -8.10 7.86 -18.33
C LYS A 137 -8.94 6.61 -18.61
N GLU A 138 -9.12 5.74 -17.62
CA GLU A 138 -9.67 4.41 -17.80
C GLU A 138 -11.07 4.30 -17.20
N LYS A 139 -12.10 4.25 -18.05
CA LYS A 139 -13.49 4.04 -17.61
C LYS A 139 -13.61 2.77 -16.74
N GLY A 140 -14.32 2.89 -15.62
CA GLY A 140 -14.57 1.77 -14.69
C GLY A 140 -13.42 1.49 -13.72
N VAL A 141 -12.39 2.34 -13.68
CA VAL A 141 -11.32 2.30 -12.69
C VAL A 141 -11.59 3.34 -11.60
N LEU A 142 -11.33 2.99 -10.35
CA LEU A 142 -11.41 3.90 -9.20
C LEU A 142 -10.17 3.72 -8.31
N LEU A 143 -9.56 4.82 -7.90
CA LEU A 143 -8.47 4.85 -6.94
C LEU A 143 -9.05 4.94 -5.52
N LEU A 144 -8.62 4.03 -4.66
CA LEU A 144 -8.89 4.05 -3.23
C LEU A 144 -7.57 4.29 -2.51
N ASN A 145 -7.40 5.48 -1.94
CA ASN A 145 -6.34 5.74 -0.96
C ASN A 145 -6.90 5.45 0.44
N PRO A 146 -6.55 4.30 1.05
CA PRO A 146 -7.10 3.95 2.35
C PRO A 146 -6.51 4.78 3.49
N TRP A 147 -5.44 5.55 3.24
CA TRP A 147 -4.77 6.39 4.23
C TRP A 147 -5.36 7.81 4.31
N GLU A 148 -6.38 8.13 3.50
CA GLU A 148 -7.05 9.43 3.49
C GLU A 148 -8.35 9.43 4.30
N ASN A 149 -8.75 10.62 4.75
CA ASN A 149 -9.99 10.85 5.51
C ASN A 149 -10.11 10.00 6.79
N LEU A 150 -8.97 9.75 7.44
CA LEU A 150 -8.89 9.06 8.72
C LEU A 150 -8.96 10.06 9.87
N SER A 151 -9.38 9.59 11.04
CA SER A 151 -9.39 10.34 12.30
C SER A 151 -7.99 10.68 12.84
N VAL A 152 -6.94 10.17 12.19
CA VAL A 152 -5.53 10.39 12.52
C VAL A 152 -4.75 10.72 11.25
N GLU A 153 -3.69 11.50 11.39
CA GLU A 153 -2.72 11.74 10.32
C GLU A 153 -1.66 10.64 10.36
N VAL A 154 -1.65 9.79 9.35
CA VAL A 154 -0.69 8.68 9.22
C VAL A 154 0.55 9.17 8.48
N HIS A 155 1.72 8.77 8.97
CA HIS A 155 2.99 9.01 8.29
C HIS A 155 3.78 7.71 8.11
N HIS A 156 5.01 7.85 7.60
CA HIS A 156 5.88 6.72 7.27
C HIS A 156 6.45 6.02 8.49
N ALA A 157 6.11 4.75 8.64
CA ALA A 157 6.53 3.78 9.66
C ALA A 157 6.34 4.25 11.11
N GLU A 158 5.40 5.16 11.33
CA GLU A 158 5.12 5.70 12.66
C GLU A 158 4.11 4.87 13.45
N GLU A 159 3.60 5.39 14.57
CA GLU A 159 2.74 4.68 15.50
C GLU A 159 1.43 4.18 14.87
N TYR A 160 0.79 4.93 13.97
CA TYR A 160 -0.46 4.53 13.32
C TYR A 160 -0.24 3.48 12.24
N GLU A 161 0.71 3.67 11.32
CA GLU A 161 1.04 2.65 10.32
C GLU A 161 1.51 1.34 10.98
N THR A 162 2.38 1.43 11.99
CA THR A 162 2.82 0.27 12.77
C THR A 162 1.63 -0.45 13.43
N SER A 163 0.70 0.31 14.00
CA SER A 163 -0.51 -0.24 14.60
C SER A 163 -1.39 -0.93 13.57
N VAL A 164 -1.63 -0.31 12.41
CA VAL A 164 -2.41 -0.88 11.31
C VAL A 164 -1.76 -2.17 10.81
N PHE A 165 -0.44 -2.18 10.62
CA PHE A 165 0.28 -3.38 10.22
C PHE A 165 0.10 -4.51 11.23
N TRP A 166 0.26 -4.26 12.54
CA TRP A 166 0.01 -5.27 13.56
C TRP A 166 -1.46 -5.70 13.63
N ALA A 167 -2.42 -4.83 13.35
CA ALA A 167 -3.83 -5.23 13.27
C ALA A 167 -4.09 -6.19 12.11
N CYS A 168 -3.38 -6.03 10.99
CA CYS A 168 -3.41 -6.95 9.85
C CYS A 168 -2.68 -8.27 10.15
N PHE A 169 -1.55 -8.21 10.87
CA PHE A 169 -0.64 -9.32 11.18
C PHE A 169 -0.25 -9.34 12.68
N PRO A 170 -1.16 -9.74 13.59
CA PRO A 170 -0.94 -9.64 15.04
C PRO A 170 0.28 -10.41 15.56
N GLU A 171 0.65 -11.48 14.87
CA GLU A 171 1.81 -12.31 15.17
C GLU A 171 3.15 -11.55 15.08
N GLU A 172 3.23 -10.49 14.26
CA GLU A 172 4.47 -9.73 14.06
C GLU A 172 4.75 -8.72 15.19
N GLU A 173 3.76 -8.39 16.03
CA GLU A 173 3.90 -7.41 17.11
C GLU A 173 5.07 -7.75 18.05
N LYS A 174 5.12 -8.99 18.54
CA LYS A 174 6.13 -9.43 19.52
C LYS A 174 7.55 -9.33 18.95
N LYS A 175 7.73 -9.63 17.66
CA LYS A 175 9.01 -9.56 16.95
C LYS A 175 9.41 -8.10 16.71
N SER A 176 8.47 -7.30 16.20
CA SER A 176 8.64 -5.86 15.96
C SER A 176 9.06 -5.09 17.22
N ARG A 177 8.40 -5.37 18.36
CA ARG A 177 8.76 -4.79 19.68
C ARG A 177 10.17 -5.15 20.15
N LYS A 178 10.69 -6.31 19.77
CA LYS A 178 12.01 -6.82 20.20
C LYS A 178 13.16 -6.44 19.27
N MET A 179 12.88 -5.93 18.08
CA MET A 179 13.91 -5.56 17.12
C MET A 179 14.85 -4.51 17.70
N LYS A 180 16.15 -4.71 17.52
CA LYS A 180 17.17 -3.72 17.87
C LYS A 180 17.16 -2.64 16.79
N ILE A 181 17.03 -1.39 17.20
CA ILE A 181 16.86 -0.28 16.28
C ILE A 181 18.09 0.63 16.38
N PRO A 182 18.90 0.73 15.30
CA PRO A 182 20.04 1.61 15.26
C PRO A 182 19.61 3.06 15.46
N ALA A 183 20.47 3.88 16.06
CA ALA A 183 20.24 5.32 16.17
C ALA A 183 20.11 6.03 14.80
N THR A 184 20.58 5.39 13.73
CA THR A 184 20.48 5.86 12.34
C THR A 184 19.13 5.58 11.68
N ASP A 185 18.25 4.83 12.35
CA ASP A 185 16.89 4.59 11.90
C ASP A 185 16.03 5.81 12.27
N ASN A 186 15.74 6.63 11.27
CA ASN A 186 14.97 7.85 11.46
C ASN A 186 13.45 7.61 11.50
N CYS A 187 12.98 6.40 11.18
CA CYS A 187 11.57 6.00 11.32
C CYS A 187 11.25 5.56 12.75
N PHE A 188 12.28 5.13 13.50
CA PHE A 188 12.14 4.74 14.90
C PHE A 188 11.55 5.81 15.81
N ARG A 189 11.89 7.07 15.53
CA ARG A 189 11.52 8.22 16.34
C ARG A 189 10.76 9.23 15.51
N PHE A 190 9.45 9.04 15.46
CA PHE A 190 8.55 10.07 14.98
C PHE A 190 8.24 11.05 16.11
N TYR A 191 8.48 12.34 15.90
CA TYR A 191 8.41 13.40 16.93
C TYR A 191 9.18 13.08 18.24
N GLY A 192 10.28 12.34 18.16
CA GLY A 192 11.12 12.00 19.31
C GLY A 192 10.61 10.86 20.20
N ARG A 193 9.51 10.18 19.84
CA ARG A 193 8.91 9.08 20.61
C ARG A 193 9.24 7.72 19.98
N ASP A 194 9.43 6.68 20.80
CA ASP A 194 9.59 5.29 20.30
C ASP A 194 8.24 4.80 19.79
N VAL A 195 8.11 4.70 18.47
CA VAL A 195 6.85 4.36 17.78
C VAL A 195 6.26 3.03 18.25
N ARG A 196 7.10 2.07 18.65
CA ARG A 196 6.65 0.75 19.11
C ARG A 196 5.95 0.82 20.46
N LYS A 197 6.30 1.78 21.32
CA LYS A 197 5.69 1.90 22.65
C LYS A 197 4.26 2.44 22.57
N ASN A 198 3.99 3.28 21.59
CA ASN A 198 2.68 3.90 21.40
C ASN A 198 1.79 3.13 20.43
N ALA A 199 2.39 2.38 19.49
CA ALA A 199 1.66 1.48 18.62
C ALA A 199 0.97 0.35 19.42
N SER A 200 -0.22 -0.05 18.98
CA SER A 200 -0.96 -1.16 19.58
C SER A 200 -1.95 -1.80 18.61
N LEU A 201 -2.27 -3.08 18.84
CA LEU A 201 -3.31 -3.79 18.10
C LEU A 201 -4.68 -3.12 18.19
N ALA A 202 -5.03 -2.57 19.36
CA ALA A 202 -6.32 -1.92 19.56
C ALA A 202 -6.45 -0.64 18.71
N LEU A 203 -5.40 0.19 18.69
CA LEU A 203 -5.34 1.38 17.85
C LEU A 203 -5.41 1.01 16.37
N GLY A 204 -4.64 0.02 15.96
CA GLY A 204 -4.60 -0.45 14.57
C GLY A 204 -5.95 -0.99 14.09
N LYS A 205 -6.65 -1.76 14.93
CA LYS A 205 -8.00 -2.27 14.61
C LYS A 205 -9.01 -1.15 14.42
N LYS A 206 -8.92 -0.08 15.23
CA LYS A 206 -9.78 1.10 15.08
C LYS A 206 -9.55 1.78 13.73
N ILE A 207 -8.28 2.04 13.39
CA ILE A 207 -7.91 2.71 12.14
C ILE A 207 -8.24 1.83 10.94
N LEU A 208 -7.87 0.55 10.95
CA LEU A 208 -8.18 -0.40 9.87
C LEU A 208 -9.68 -0.49 9.60
N LYS A 209 -10.51 -0.47 10.64
CA LYS A 209 -11.98 -0.41 10.49
C LYS A 209 -12.41 0.86 9.74
N GLU A 210 -11.87 2.01 10.11
CA GLU A 210 -12.14 3.29 9.44
C GLU A 210 -11.70 3.26 7.96
N MET A 211 -10.50 2.74 7.67
CA MET A 211 -10.00 2.54 6.30
C MET A 211 -10.99 1.71 5.47
N ILE A 212 -11.44 0.57 6.00
CA ILE A 212 -12.39 -0.33 5.33
C ILE A 212 -13.74 0.38 5.10
N GLU A 213 -14.27 1.05 6.12
CA GLU A 213 -15.55 1.76 6.03
C GLU A 213 -15.50 2.87 4.98
N ASN A 214 -14.40 3.64 4.93
CA ASN A 214 -14.21 4.69 3.94
C ASN A 214 -14.11 4.13 2.52
N CYS A 215 -13.33 3.07 2.30
CA CYS A 215 -13.27 2.40 1.00
C CYS A 215 -14.65 1.85 0.57
N LEU A 216 -15.43 1.27 1.48
CA LEU A 216 -16.76 0.71 1.16
C LEU A 216 -17.78 1.77 0.74
N LYS A 217 -17.67 3.01 1.24
CA LYS A 217 -18.52 4.14 0.81
C LYS A 217 -18.28 4.52 -0.66
N VAL A 218 -17.08 4.26 -1.18
CA VAL A 218 -16.74 4.53 -2.60
C VAL A 218 -17.12 3.37 -3.51
N ILE A 219 -17.01 2.13 -3.01
CA ILE A 219 -17.33 0.91 -3.78
C ILE A 219 -18.86 0.72 -3.95
N SER A 220 -19.67 1.32 -3.08
CA SER A 220 -21.12 1.06 -2.95
C SER A 220 -21.89 1.26 -4.24
#